data_AF-A0A914DQ39-F1
#
_entry.id   AF-A0A914DQ39-F1
#
_cell.length_a   1.000
_cell.length_b   1.000
_cell.length_c   1.000
_cell.angle_alpha   90.00
_cell.angle_beta   90.00
_cell.angle_gamma   90.00
#
_symmetry.space_group_name_H-M   'P 1'
#
loop_
_entity.id
_entity.type
_entity.pdbx_description
1 polymer ?
#
loop_
_entity_poly.entity_id
_entity_poly.type
_entity_poly.pdbx_seq_one_letter_code
_entity_poly.pdbx_strand_id
1 'polypeptide(L)'
;MDSILDSNDQREIGYDEEKLHADILTQHNMECRYYEYFSQPSNPLPQPKIYFIQEMSNSHQGIIFMEDLSKNTKTIDIFTPLTNGQIKNMLQHIMNFYSFILQQTEMPWQSKFPKSALEEFEMNRAQCCLICIGRSKCTEITILPST
;
A
#
# COMPACT_ATOMS: atom_id res chain seq x y z
N MET A 1 45.33 -26.79 18.16
CA MET A 1 44.77 -26.48 16.83
C MET A 1 43.57 -27.39 16.70
N ASP A 2 42.43 -26.95 17.23
CA ASP A 2 41.16 -27.65 17.08
C ASP A 2 40.27 -26.79 16.18
N SER A 3 39.84 -27.41 15.10
CA SER A 3 39.08 -26.84 14.01
C SER A 3 37.68 -26.44 14.48
N ILE A 4 37.39 -25.14 14.48
CA ILE A 4 36.03 -24.62 14.46
C ILE A 4 35.48 -24.93 13.06
N LEU A 5 34.61 -25.92 12.95
CA LEU A 5 33.79 -26.11 11.77
C LEU A 5 32.79 -24.96 11.72
N ASP A 6 33.05 -24.03 10.81
CA ASP A 6 32.15 -22.97 10.40
C ASP A 6 30.91 -23.61 9.75
N SER A 7 29.85 -23.80 10.55
CA SER A 7 28.55 -24.22 10.04
C SER A 7 27.92 -23.03 9.32
N ASN A 8 28.18 -22.96 8.01
CA ASN A 8 27.45 -22.10 7.08
C ASN A 8 25.97 -22.52 7.09
N ASP A 9 25.16 -21.82 7.89
CA ASP A 9 23.70 -21.86 7.88
C ASP A 9 23.20 -21.15 6.60
N GLN A 10 23.32 -21.85 5.47
CA GLN A 10 22.66 -21.47 4.22
C GLN A 10 21.16 -21.73 4.38
N ARG A 11 20.45 -20.78 5.02
CA ARG A 11 18.99 -20.72 4.90
C ARG A 11 18.66 -20.24 3.50
N GLU A 12 18.45 -21.18 2.58
CA GLU A 12 17.70 -20.89 1.37
C GLU A 12 16.31 -20.40 1.80
N ILE A 13 16.08 -19.09 1.63
CA ILE A 13 14.74 -18.52 1.72
C ILE A 13 14.02 -19.03 0.47
N GLY A 14 13.42 -20.22 0.57
CA GLY A 14 12.56 -20.76 -0.48
C GLY A 14 11.41 -19.78 -0.71
N TYR A 15 11.43 -19.11 -1.86
CA TYR A 15 10.31 -18.29 -2.29
C TYR A 15 9.18 -19.22 -2.76
N ASP A 16 8.04 -19.15 -2.08
CA ASP A 16 6.83 -19.82 -2.51
C ASP A 16 6.25 -19.07 -3.72
N GLU A 17 6.54 -19.59 -4.92
CA GLU A 17 6.07 -19.01 -6.18
C GLU A 17 4.54 -18.99 -6.28
N GLU A 18 3.86 -19.97 -5.69
CA GLU A 18 2.39 -20.04 -5.69
C GLU A 18 1.81 -18.91 -4.84
N LYS A 19 2.39 -18.67 -3.66
CA LYS A 19 2.01 -17.54 -2.80
C LYS A 19 2.28 -16.20 -3.49
N LEU A 20 3.45 -16.02 -4.09
CA LEU A 20 3.78 -14.78 -4.80
C LEU A 20 2.78 -14.50 -5.94
N HIS A 21 2.41 -15.53 -6.71
CA HIS A 21 1.43 -15.39 -7.77
C HIS A 21 0.04 -15.01 -7.24
N ALA A 22 -0.38 -15.60 -6.11
CA ALA A 22 -1.64 -15.25 -5.46
C ALA A 22 -1.65 -13.79 -4.93
N ASP A 23 -0.52 -13.33 -4.39
CA ASP A 23 -0.37 -11.95 -3.90
C ASP A 23 -0.47 -10.94 -5.06
N ILE A 24 0.22 -11.22 -6.18
CA ILE A 24 0.16 -10.37 -7.39
C ILE A 24 -1.26 -10.29 -7.93
N LEU A 25 -1.95 -11.44 -8.07
CA LEU A 25 -3.34 -11.48 -8.54
C LEU A 25 -4.26 -10.66 -7.64
N THR A 26 -4.08 -10.80 -6.32
CA THR A 26 -4.87 -10.06 -5.34
C THR A 26 -4.63 -8.57 -5.44
N GLN A 27 -3.37 -8.13 -5.47
CA GLN A 27 -3.02 -6.70 -5.55
C GLN A 27 -3.50 -6.06 -6.86
N HIS A 28 -3.30 -6.71 -8.00
CA HIS A 28 -3.76 -6.22 -9.30
C HIS A 28 -5.29 -6.03 -9.32
N ASN A 29 -6.04 -7.02 -8.85
CA ASN A 29 -7.51 -6.95 -8.84
C ASN A 29 -8.04 -5.92 -7.83
N MET A 30 -7.32 -5.69 -6.73
CA MET A 30 -7.64 -4.61 -5.79
C MET A 30 -7.42 -3.23 -6.43
N GLU A 31 -6.34 -3.04 -7.18
CA GLU A 31 -6.09 -1.82 -7.93
C GLU A 31 -7.14 -1.59 -9.04
N CYS A 32 -7.52 -2.63 -9.78
CA CYS A 32 -8.60 -2.57 -10.76
C CYS A 32 -9.90 -2.05 -10.13
N ARG A 33 -10.34 -2.66 -9.04
CA ARG A 33 -11.57 -2.23 -8.32
C ARG A 33 -11.44 -0.82 -7.80
N TYR A 34 -10.28 -0.44 -7.27
CA TYR A 34 -10.06 0.94 -6.82
C TYR A 34 -10.36 1.92 -7.96
N TYR A 35 -9.79 1.72 -9.13
CA TYR A 35 -10.03 2.62 -10.25
C TYR A 35 -11.47 2.57 -10.75
N GLU A 36 -12.09 1.39 -10.88
CA GLU A 36 -13.50 1.28 -11.30
C GLU A 36 -14.46 2.07 -10.39
N TYR A 37 -14.20 2.08 -9.09
CA TYR A 37 -15.04 2.78 -8.11
C TYR A 37 -14.68 4.25 -7.94
N PHE A 38 -13.40 4.57 -7.92
CA PHE A 38 -12.91 5.87 -7.49
C PHE A 38 -12.47 6.79 -8.64
N SER A 39 -12.40 6.33 -9.90
CA SER A 39 -12.07 7.19 -11.05
C SER A 39 -13.19 8.16 -11.46
N GLN A 40 -14.19 8.35 -10.61
CA GLN A 40 -15.31 9.25 -10.88
C GLN A 40 -14.87 10.72 -10.73
N PRO A 41 -15.43 11.66 -11.50
CA PRO A 41 -15.09 13.09 -11.41
C PRO A 41 -15.33 13.73 -10.03
N SER A 42 -16.13 13.10 -9.18
CA SER A 42 -16.43 13.55 -7.82
C SER A 42 -15.31 13.24 -6.82
N ASN A 43 -14.35 12.38 -7.16
CA ASN A 43 -13.24 12.05 -6.29
C ASN A 43 -12.27 13.25 -6.17
N PRO A 44 -11.97 13.74 -4.95
CA PRO A 44 -11.08 14.88 -4.77
C PRO A 44 -9.59 14.57 -4.98
N LEU A 45 -9.23 13.29 -5.12
CA LEU A 45 -7.85 12.91 -5.39
C LEU A 45 -7.50 13.12 -6.88
N PRO A 46 -6.34 13.71 -7.20
CA PRO A 46 -5.83 13.71 -8.55
C PRO A 46 -5.49 12.28 -8.95
N GLN A 47 -6.20 11.74 -9.93
CA GLN A 47 -6.03 10.38 -10.44
C GLN A 47 -5.71 10.40 -11.94
N PRO A 48 -4.94 9.42 -12.44
CA PRO A 48 -4.76 9.26 -13.88
C PRO A 48 -6.11 8.93 -14.52
N LYS A 49 -6.33 9.42 -15.75
CA LYS A 49 -7.48 8.96 -16.54
C LYS A 49 -7.30 7.48 -16.89
N ILE A 50 -8.32 6.69 -16.60
CA ILE A 50 -8.36 5.27 -16.94
C ILE A 50 -9.06 5.08 -18.27
N TYR A 51 -8.43 4.33 -19.17
CA TYR A 51 -8.95 4.05 -20.52
C TYR A 51 -9.48 2.61 -20.64
N PHE A 52 -8.84 1.66 -19.96
CA PHE A 52 -9.23 0.24 -20.00
C PHE A 52 -8.73 -0.50 -18.75
N ILE A 53 -9.52 -1.43 -18.24
CA ILE A 53 -9.19 -2.31 -17.11
C ILE A 53 -9.57 -3.75 -17.49
N GLN A 54 -8.67 -4.68 -17.16
CA GLN A 54 -8.88 -6.12 -17.19
C GLN A 54 -8.31 -6.73 -15.91
N GLU A 55 -9.18 -7.35 -15.11
CA GLU A 55 -8.78 -8.12 -13.93
C GLU A 55 -7.91 -9.33 -14.34
N MET A 56 -6.97 -9.69 -13.46
CA MET A 56 -6.14 -10.88 -13.59
C MET A 56 -6.92 -12.11 -13.11
N SER A 57 -6.71 -13.22 -13.81
CA SER A 57 -7.23 -14.53 -13.44
C SER A 57 -6.15 -15.60 -13.62
N ASN A 58 -6.39 -16.82 -13.17
CA ASN A 58 -5.44 -17.93 -13.37
C ASN A 58 -5.18 -18.24 -14.87
N SER A 59 -6.05 -17.80 -15.77
CA SER A 59 -5.96 -18.07 -17.20
C SER A 59 -5.53 -16.87 -18.05
N HIS A 60 -5.57 -15.64 -17.51
CA HIS A 60 -5.27 -14.43 -18.25
C HIS A 60 -4.54 -13.40 -17.38
N GLN A 61 -3.57 -12.73 -17.98
CA GLN A 61 -2.89 -11.60 -17.34
C GLN A 61 -3.84 -10.42 -17.20
N GLY A 62 -3.68 -9.70 -16.08
CA GLY A 62 -4.38 -8.45 -15.85
C GLY A 62 -3.73 -7.28 -16.59
N ILE A 63 -4.52 -6.31 -17.02
CA ILE A 63 -4.05 -5.12 -17.75
C ILE A 63 -4.78 -3.89 -17.22
N ILE A 64 -4.04 -2.80 -16.99
CA ILE A 64 -4.61 -1.47 -16.76
C ILE A 64 -3.99 -0.50 -17.76
N PHE A 65 -4.83 0.13 -18.58
CA PHE A 65 -4.41 1.17 -19.52
C PHE A 65 -4.86 2.53 -18.98
N MET A 66 -3.89 3.40 -18.69
CA MET A 66 -4.11 4.68 -18.02
C MET A 66 -3.25 5.80 -18.62
N GLU A 67 -3.62 7.04 -18.30
CA GLU A 67 -2.90 8.25 -18.70
C GLU A 67 -1.45 8.26 -18.21
N ASP A 68 -0.54 8.68 -19.09
CA ASP A 68 0.86 8.89 -18.74
C ASP A 68 1.06 10.22 -18.00
N LEU A 69 1.41 10.13 -16.71
CA LEU A 69 1.69 11.27 -15.85
C LEU A 69 3.19 11.54 -15.68
N SER A 70 4.08 10.89 -16.45
CA SER A 70 5.55 11.03 -16.32
C SER A 70 6.05 12.47 -16.48
N LYS A 71 5.35 13.30 -17.26
CA LYS A 71 5.68 14.72 -17.45
C LYS A 71 5.36 15.61 -16.25
N ASN A 72 4.41 15.16 -15.42
CA ASN A 72 3.83 15.96 -14.33
C ASN A 72 4.14 15.40 -12.94
N THR A 73 4.78 14.23 -12.87
CA THR A 73 5.10 13.53 -11.64
C THR A 73 6.61 13.53 -11.38
N LYS A 74 6.98 13.46 -10.11
CA LYS A 74 8.36 13.24 -9.68
C LYS A 74 8.37 12.05 -8.75
N THR A 75 9.22 11.07 -9.05
CA THR A 75 9.51 10.00 -8.11
C THR A 75 10.28 10.58 -6.94
N ILE A 76 9.79 10.35 -5.73
CA ILE A 76 10.49 10.74 -4.51
C ILE A 76 11.54 9.67 -4.24
N ASP A 77 12.79 10.09 -4.07
CA ASP A 77 13.85 9.21 -3.59
C ASP A 77 13.58 8.83 -2.12
N ILE A 78 13.66 7.53 -1.81
CA ILE A 78 13.42 6.99 -0.47
C ILE A 78 14.37 7.56 0.59
N PHE A 79 15.53 8.08 0.18
CA PHE A 79 16.50 8.70 1.08
C PHE A 79 16.29 10.21 1.25
N THR A 80 15.46 10.83 0.42
CA THR A 80 15.23 12.26 0.45
C THR A 80 14.00 12.60 1.29
N PRO A 81 14.14 13.36 2.38
CA PRO A 81 13.00 13.73 3.21
C PRO A 81 12.04 14.65 2.46
N LEU A 82 10.74 14.49 2.72
CA LEU A 82 9.73 15.39 2.19
C LEU A 82 9.84 16.77 2.84
N THR A 83 9.63 17.81 2.03
CA THR A 83 9.50 19.18 2.54
C THR A 83 8.19 19.34 3.31
N ASN A 84 8.14 20.29 4.25
CA ASN A 84 6.92 20.64 4.98
C ASN A 84 5.74 20.98 4.05
N GLY A 85 6.01 21.59 2.89
CA GLY A 85 4.99 21.88 1.89
C GLY A 85 4.41 20.62 1.26
N GLN A 86 5.25 19.66 0.88
CA GLN A 86 4.82 18.37 0.33
C GLN A 86 4.02 17.55 1.35
N ILE A 87 4.46 17.53 2.61
CA ILE A 87 3.75 16.85 3.70
C ILE A 87 2.35 17.48 3.87
N LYS A 88 2.25 18.80 3.96
CA LYS A 88 0.97 19.50 4.08
C LYS A 88 0.06 19.22 2.88
N ASN A 89 0.59 19.21 1.66
CA ASN A 89 -0.19 18.92 0.47
C ASN A 89 -0.72 17.48 0.46
N MET A 90 0.14 16.51 0.82
CA MET A 90 -0.26 15.11 0.95
C MET A 90 -1.36 14.94 2.02
N LEU A 91 -1.18 15.55 3.20
CA LEU A 91 -2.20 15.53 4.26
C LEU A 91 -3.51 16.16 3.79
N GLN A 92 -3.47 17.27 3.05
CA GLN A 92 -4.66 17.90 2.51
C GLN A 92 -5.42 16.96 1.57
N HIS A 93 -4.72 16.28 0.65
CA HIS A 93 -5.33 15.29 -0.24
C HIS A 93 -5.95 14.11 0.53
N ILE A 94 -5.24 13.59 1.53
CA ILE A 94 -5.73 12.53 2.40
C ILE A 94 -7.01 12.98 3.13
N MET A 95 -7.01 14.16 3.74
CA MET A 95 -8.17 14.69 4.47
C MET A 95 -9.37 14.96 3.55
N ASN A 96 -9.12 15.45 2.34
CA ASN A 96 -10.18 15.65 1.34
C ASN A 96 -10.78 14.30 0.94
N PHE A 97 -9.95 13.29 0.71
CA PHE A 97 -10.41 11.95 0.39
C PHE A 97 -11.21 11.33 1.53
N TYR A 98 -10.73 11.42 2.77
CA TYR A 98 -11.49 10.97 3.94
C TYR A 98 -12.84 11.66 4.04
N SER A 99 -12.87 12.98 3.86
CA SER A 99 -14.12 13.75 3.90
C SER A 99 -15.09 13.31 2.80
N PHE A 100 -14.59 13.07 1.59
CA PHE A 100 -15.37 12.53 0.48
C PHE A 100 -15.99 11.17 0.80
N ILE A 101 -15.20 10.24 1.35
CA ILE A 101 -15.68 8.92 1.76
C ILE A 101 -16.77 9.02 2.82
N LEU A 102 -16.58 9.86 3.83
CA LEU A 102 -17.54 10.05 4.93
C LEU A 102 -18.86 10.69 4.49
N GLN A 103 -18.87 11.42 3.37
CA GLN A 103 -20.08 12.04 2.81
C GLN A 103 -20.90 11.06 1.96
N GLN A 104 -20.38 9.89 1.61
CA GLN A 104 -21.13 8.91 0.83
C GLN A 104 -22.20 8.23 1.72
N THR A 105 -23.47 8.40 1.33
CA THR A 105 -24.61 7.83 2.07
C THR A 105 -24.71 6.32 1.90
N GLU A 106 -24.26 5.82 0.74
CA GLU A 106 -24.11 4.40 0.45
C GLU A 106 -22.62 4.10 0.30
N MET A 107 -22.15 3.01 0.89
CA MET A 107 -20.75 2.57 0.81
C MET A 107 -20.62 1.27 -0.01
N PRO A 108 -20.98 1.28 -1.31
CA PRO A 108 -20.97 0.07 -2.13
C PRO A 108 -19.57 -0.54 -2.24
N TRP A 109 -18.53 0.28 -2.09
CA TRP A 109 -17.13 -0.13 -2.07
C TRP A 109 -16.81 -1.10 -0.92
N GLN A 110 -17.48 -1.02 0.24
CA GLN A 110 -17.20 -1.92 1.38
C GLN A 110 -17.41 -3.40 1.06
N SER A 111 -18.33 -3.71 0.14
CA SER A 111 -18.59 -5.08 -0.30
C SER A 111 -17.51 -5.62 -1.27
N LYS A 112 -16.68 -4.72 -1.81
CA LYS A 112 -15.71 -4.98 -2.89
C LYS A 112 -14.28 -5.11 -2.41
N PHE A 113 -14.02 -4.60 -1.21
CA PHE A 113 -12.71 -4.67 -0.55
C PHE A 113 -12.82 -5.57 0.69
N PRO A 114 -12.04 -6.67 0.78
CA PRO A 114 -12.11 -7.58 1.91
C PRO A 114 -11.63 -6.89 3.19
N LYS A 115 -12.37 -7.07 4.30
CA LYS A 115 -12.00 -6.50 5.62
C LYS A 115 -10.63 -7.00 6.11
N SER A 116 -10.26 -8.23 5.74
CA SER A 116 -8.98 -8.84 6.07
C SER A 116 -7.76 -8.10 5.48
N ALA A 117 -7.95 -7.29 4.44
CA ALA A 117 -6.84 -6.49 3.88
C ALA A 117 -6.32 -5.44 4.87
N LEU A 118 -7.16 -4.95 5.80
CA LEU A 118 -6.75 -4.06 6.89
C LEU A 118 -6.00 -4.84 7.98
N GLU A 119 -6.46 -6.04 8.31
CA GLU A 119 -5.87 -6.91 9.33
C GLU A 119 -4.45 -7.39 8.92
N GLU A 120 -4.23 -7.64 7.62
CA GLU A 120 -2.93 -8.04 7.08
C GLU A 120 -1.91 -6.87 7.07
N PHE A 121 -2.37 -5.63 6.89
CA PHE A 121 -1.53 -4.43 7.03
C PHE A 121 -1.11 -4.18 8.48
N GLU A 122 -1.99 -4.47 9.45
CA GLU A 122 -1.67 -4.38 10.88
C GLU A 122 -0.65 -5.44 11.30
N MET A 123 -0.77 -6.66 10.76
CA MET A 123 0.17 -7.75 11.03
C MET A 123 1.57 -7.49 10.45
N ASN A 124 1.66 -6.89 9.25
CA ASN A 124 2.94 -6.49 8.63
C ASN A 124 3.59 -5.27 9.33
N ARG A 125 2.80 -4.40 9.97
CA ARG A 125 3.33 -3.28 10.78
C ARG A 125 4.10 -3.75 12.01
N ALA A 126 3.65 -4.82 12.67
CA ALA A 126 4.38 -5.43 13.79
C ALA A 126 5.77 -5.93 13.34
N GLN A 127 5.88 -6.39 12.11
CA GLN A 127 7.12 -6.92 11.54
C GLN A 127 8.09 -5.81 11.08
N CYS A 128 7.60 -4.73 10.49
CA CYS A 128 8.42 -3.54 10.18
C CYS A 128 8.88 -2.78 11.44
N CYS A 129 8.08 -2.78 12.51
CA CYS A 129 8.49 -2.13 13.77
C CYS A 129 9.67 -2.87 14.42
N LEU A 130 9.72 -4.20 14.34
CA LEU A 130 10.84 -5.02 14.86
C LEU A 130 12.17 -4.76 14.14
N ILE A 131 12.16 -4.42 12.85
CA ILE A 131 13.38 -4.07 12.10
C ILE A 131 13.92 -2.70 12.53
N CYS A 132 13.04 -1.76 12.91
CA CYS A 132 13.45 -0.44 13.40
C CYS A 132 13.86 -0.42 14.88
N ILE A 133 13.43 -1.38 15.71
CA ILE A 133 13.80 -1.46 17.14
C ILE A 133 15.30 -1.80 17.34
N GLY A 134 15.99 -2.29 16.29
CA GLY A 134 17.43 -2.57 16.34
C GLY A 134 18.34 -1.34 16.44
N ARG A 135 17.87 -0.12 16.08
CA ARG A 135 18.67 1.11 16.19
C ARG A 135 17.79 2.34 16.45
N SER A 136 17.80 2.78 17.70
CA SER A 136 17.37 4.10 18.22
C SER A 136 15.99 4.13 18.88
N LYS A 137 15.99 4.65 20.11
CA LYS A 137 14.87 4.76 21.04
C LYS A 137 13.68 5.49 20.39
N CYS A 138 12.58 4.79 20.15
CA CYS A 138 11.27 5.43 19.93
C CYS A 138 10.69 5.81 21.30
N THR A 139 10.51 7.10 21.53
CA THR A 139 9.76 7.62 22.67
C THR A 139 8.27 7.29 22.44
N GLU A 140 7.68 6.50 23.34
CA GLU A 140 6.25 6.23 23.35
C GLU A 140 5.46 7.53 23.52
N ILE A 141 4.53 7.80 22.60
CA ILE A 141 3.48 8.80 22.80
C ILE A 141 2.27 8.07 23.37
N THR A 142 2.12 8.14 24.69
CA THR A 142 0.91 7.69 25.39
C THR A 142 -0.19 8.73 25.16
N ILE A 143 -1.19 8.39 24.34
CA ILE A 143 -2.42 9.17 24.24
C ILE A 143 -3.26 8.82 25.48
N LEU A 144 -3.39 9.77 26.40
CA LEU A 144 -4.29 9.64 27.55
C LEU A 144 -5.76 9.76 27.08
N PRO A 145 -6.69 8.95 27.61
CA PRO A 145 -8.09 9.07 27.28
C PRO A 145 -8.67 10.36 27.84
N SER A 146 -9.40 11.09 26.99
CA SER A 146 -10.17 12.27 27.35
C SER A 146 -11.34 11.90 28.26
N THR A 147 -11.40 12.53 29.43
CA THR A 147 -12.52 12.51 30.40
C THR A 147 -13.81 13.06 29.82
#